data_AF-A0A2M7QMR2-F1
#
_entry.id   AF-A0A2M7QMR2-F1
#
_cell.length_a   1.000
_cell.length_b   1.000
_cell.length_c   1.000
_cell.angle_alpha   90.00
_cell.angle_beta   90.00
_cell.angle_gamma   90.00
#
_symmetry.space_group_name_H-M   'P 1'
#
loop_
_entity.id
_entity.type
_entity.pdbx_description
1 polymer ?
#
loop_
_entity_poly.entity_id
_entity_poly.type
_entity_poly.pdbx_seq_one_letter_code
_entity_poly.pdbx_strand_id
1 'polypeptide(L)'
;MELTIAFIATCASAQETPESVQESWFTTSGGAQAPTPPVLSLDCPQMARVLVAIDQTGYRRGAAKPDHEEDFDLLRYENSVARRYYIECVGARGGVGAVDGAFSGGYDGAGGTTERR
;
A
#
# COMPACT_ATOMS: atom_id res chain seq x y z
N MET A 1 -71.29 10.26 -16.82
CA MET A 1 -70.33 9.26 -16.31
C MET A 1 -68.98 9.70 -16.81
N GLU A 2 -68.24 10.46 -16.00
CA GLU A 2 -66.94 11.00 -16.39
C GLU A 2 -65.84 10.09 -15.85
N LEU A 3 -64.95 9.65 -16.73
CA LEU A 3 -63.88 8.68 -16.45
C LEU A 3 -62.54 9.45 -16.43
N THR A 4 -62.06 9.80 -15.25
CA THR A 4 -60.78 10.51 -15.07
C THR A 4 -59.64 9.49 -14.97
N ILE A 5 -58.76 9.44 -15.96
CA ILE A 5 -57.57 8.58 -15.99
C ILE A 5 -56.37 9.40 -15.48
N ALA A 6 -55.86 9.06 -14.30
CA ALA A 6 -54.66 9.66 -13.73
C ALA A 6 -53.42 8.89 -14.20
N PHE A 7 -52.59 9.54 -15.03
CA PHE A 7 -51.28 9.04 -15.46
C PHE A 7 -50.27 9.24 -14.31
N ILE A 8 -49.88 8.15 -13.64
CA ILE A 8 -48.83 8.17 -12.61
C ILE A 8 -47.48 7.95 -13.29
N ALA A 9 -46.76 9.04 -13.55
CA ALA A 9 -45.38 9.01 -14.03
C ALA A 9 -44.46 8.50 -12.92
N THR A 10 -44.00 7.26 -13.04
CA THR A 10 -43.01 6.66 -12.14
C THR A 10 -41.61 7.08 -12.59
N CYS A 11 -40.97 8.00 -11.85
CA CYS A 11 -39.55 8.28 -11.99
C CYS A 11 -38.76 7.09 -11.42
N ALA A 12 -38.20 6.25 -12.29
CA ALA A 12 -37.26 5.22 -11.90
C ALA A 12 -35.93 5.87 -11.49
N SER A 13 -35.66 5.93 -10.18
CA SER A 13 -34.32 6.25 -9.67
C SER A 13 -33.40 5.07 -9.96
N ALA A 14 -32.42 5.25 -10.85
CA ALA A 14 -31.31 4.33 -10.97
C ALA A 14 -30.51 4.35 -9.67
N GLN A 15 -30.65 3.31 -8.86
CA GLN A 15 -29.77 3.08 -7.73
C GLN A 15 -28.42 2.65 -8.31
N GLU A 16 -27.47 3.58 -8.36
CA GLU A 16 -26.05 3.26 -8.54
C GLU A 16 -25.68 2.30 -7.40
N THR A 17 -25.49 1.03 -7.75
CA THR A 17 -24.99 0.04 -6.79
C THR A 17 -23.61 0.52 -6.35
N PRO A 18 -23.33 0.60 -5.03
CA PRO A 18 -22.00 0.97 -4.59
C PRO A 18 -21.03 -0.03 -5.19
N GLU A 19 -20.14 0.46 -6.04
CA GLU A 19 -19.09 -0.32 -6.70
C GLU A 19 -18.33 -1.05 -5.60
N SER A 20 -18.60 -2.35 -5.46
CA SER A 20 -17.98 -3.15 -4.42
C SER A 20 -16.50 -3.13 -4.71
N VAL A 21 -15.69 -2.62 -3.77
CA VAL A 21 -14.22 -2.65 -3.86
C VAL A 21 -13.85 -4.10 -4.14
N GLN A 22 -13.52 -4.39 -5.38
CA GLN A 22 -13.32 -5.77 -5.81
C GLN A 22 -11.97 -6.20 -5.25
N GLU A 23 -12.01 -7.06 -4.24
CA GLU A 23 -10.82 -7.61 -3.62
C GLU A 23 -10.12 -8.51 -4.65
N SER A 24 -9.01 -8.01 -5.19
CA SER A 24 -8.15 -8.77 -6.08
C SER A 24 -7.26 -9.72 -5.29
N TRP A 25 -6.93 -10.85 -5.90
CA TRP A 25 -6.09 -11.90 -5.32
C TRP A 25 -4.94 -12.22 -6.26
N PHE A 26 -3.77 -12.51 -5.69
CA PHE A 26 -2.59 -13.00 -6.41
C PHE A 26 -2.27 -14.44 -5.96
N THR A 27 -1.94 -15.31 -6.91
CA THR A 27 -1.50 -16.69 -6.62
C THR A 27 0.00 -16.78 -6.83
N THR A 28 0.72 -17.15 -5.77
CA THR A 28 2.18 -17.31 -5.76
C THR A 28 2.63 -18.55 -6.55
N SER A 29 3.92 -18.61 -6.88
CA SER A 29 4.57 -19.81 -7.46
C SER A 29 4.33 -21.09 -6.65
N GLY A 30 4.24 -20.95 -5.32
CA GLY A 30 3.93 -22.04 -4.38
C GLY A 30 2.44 -22.39 -4.27
N GLY A 31 1.56 -21.71 -5.01
CA GLY A 31 0.11 -21.92 -4.99
C GLY A 31 -0.64 -21.26 -3.84
N ALA A 32 0.06 -20.52 -2.96
CA ALA A 32 -0.58 -19.73 -1.91
C ALA A 32 -1.24 -18.47 -2.49
N GLN A 33 -2.35 -18.02 -1.89
CA GLN A 33 -3.06 -16.81 -2.29
C GLN A 33 -2.75 -15.63 -1.36
N ALA A 34 -2.53 -14.46 -1.94
CA ALA A 34 -2.34 -13.20 -1.23
C ALA A 34 -3.39 -12.17 -1.67
N PRO A 35 -3.98 -11.39 -0.74
CA PRO A 35 -4.87 -10.30 -1.10
C PRO A 35 -4.07 -9.16 -1.74
N THR A 36 -4.53 -8.67 -2.88
CA THR A 36 -3.92 -7.55 -3.61
C THR A 36 -4.92 -6.43 -3.95
N PRO A 37 -5.77 -5.97 -3.01
CA PRO A 37 -6.69 -4.86 -3.25
C PRO A 37 -5.94 -3.59 -3.72
N PRO A 38 -6.60 -2.67 -4.44
CA PRO A 38 -5.96 -1.44 -4.89
C PRO A 38 -5.31 -0.66 -3.74
N VAL A 39 -4.02 -0.34 -3.86
CA VAL A 39 -3.24 0.30 -2.76
C VAL A 39 -3.89 1.61 -2.29
N LEU A 40 -4.57 2.33 -3.19
CA LEU A 40 -5.21 3.61 -2.87
C LEU A 40 -6.50 3.50 -2.05
N SER A 41 -7.12 2.32 -1.99
CA SER A 41 -8.35 2.11 -1.22
C SER A 41 -8.11 1.61 0.21
N LEU A 42 -6.85 1.37 0.59
CA LEU A 42 -6.48 0.82 1.89
C LEU A 42 -6.25 1.92 2.93
N ASP A 43 -6.91 1.79 4.07
CA ASP A 43 -6.56 2.52 5.28
C ASP A 43 -5.37 1.89 6.03
N CYS A 44 -4.88 2.55 7.08
CA CYS A 44 -3.74 2.08 7.86
C CYS A 44 -3.92 0.67 8.47
N PRO A 45 -5.04 0.36 9.14
CA PRO A 45 -5.31 -1.01 9.58
C PRO A 45 -5.34 -2.04 8.45
N GLN A 46 -5.94 -1.72 7.31
CA GLN A 46 -6.04 -2.62 6.15
C GLN A 46 -4.67 -2.86 5.53
N MET A 47 -3.86 -1.82 5.33
CA MET A 47 -2.47 -1.97 4.84
C MET A 47 -1.66 -2.91 5.73
N ALA A 48 -1.73 -2.76 7.05
CA ALA A 48 -1.04 -3.65 7.99
C ALA A 48 -1.51 -5.11 7.85
N ARG A 49 -2.82 -5.34 7.71
CA ARG A 49 -3.38 -6.69 7.51
C ARG A 49 -2.94 -7.31 6.18
N VAL A 50 -2.93 -6.52 5.10
CA VAL A 50 -2.46 -6.95 3.78
C VAL A 50 -0.99 -7.38 3.85
N LEU A 51 -0.12 -6.59 4.48
CA LEU A 51 1.30 -6.94 4.63
C LEU A 51 1.48 -8.24 5.42
N VAL A 52 0.74 -8.44 6.51
CA VAL A 52 0.77 -9.70 7.28
C VAL A 52 0.27 -10.87 6.44
N ALA A 53 -0.81 -10.70 5.68
CA ALA A 53 -1.36 -11.75 4.82
C ALA A 53 -0.39 -12.14 3.70
N ILE A 54 0.32 -11.18 3.10
CA ILE A 54 1.37 -11.44 2.11
C ILE A 54 2.52 -12.22 2.75
N ASP A 55 2.99 -11.80 3.92
CA ASP A 55 4.11 -12.47 4.61
C ASP A 55 3.76 -13.93 4.97
N GLN A 56 2.52 -14.19 5.38
CA GLN A 56 2.00 -15.53 5.69
C GLN A 56 2.01 -16.49 4.49
N THR A 57 2.07 -16.00 3.25
CA THR A 57 2.21 -16.88 2.07
C THR A 57 3.59 -17.54 2.01
N GLY A 58 4.60 -16.97 2.67
CA GLY A 58 5.96 -17.48 2.66
C GLY A 58 6.64 -17.41 1.28
N TYR A 59 6.11 -16.63 0.32
CA TYR A 59 6.54 -16.63 -1.08
C TYR A 59 8.03 -16.28 -1.29
N ARG A 60 8.63 -15.56 -0.33
CA ARG A 60 10.06 -15.19 -0.32
C ARG A 60 10.90 -15.97 0.69
N ARG A 61 10.32 -16.89 1.47
CA ARG A 61 11.02 -17.71 2.49
C ARG A 61 11.96 -16.93 3.42
N GLY A 62 11.61 -15.69 3.77
CA GLY A 62 12.41 -14.80 4.61
C GLY A 62 13.57 -14.09 3.90
N ALA A 63 13.73 -14.27 2.59
CA ALA A 63 14.71 -13.55 1.78
C ALA A 63 14.22 -12.14 1.39
N ALA A 64 15.15 -11.30 0.93
CA ALA A 64 14.87 -9.95 0.46
C ALA A 64 14.13 -9.91 -0.90
N LYS A 65 14.21 -11.00 -1.68
CA LYS A 65 13.55 -11.17 -2.99
C LYS A 65 13.03 -12.61 -3.08
N PRO A 66 11.97 -12.88 -3.86
CA PRO A 66 11.52 -14.24 -4.11
C PRO A 66 12.51 -15.01 -4.98
N ASP A 67 12.47 -16.34 -4.86
CA ASP A 67 13.30 -17.24 -5.68
C ASP A 67 12.71 -17.42 -7.10
N HIS A 68 11.40 -17.24 -7.24
CA HIS A 68 10.65 -17.41 -8.48
C HIS A 68 10.33 -16.07 -9.13
N GLU A 69 10.54 -15.98 -10.44
CA GLU A 69 10.34 -14.73 -11.18
C GLU A 69 8.87 -14.30 -11.21
N GLU A 70 7.94 -15.25 -11.25
CA GLU A 70 6.50 -14.95 -11.23
C GLU A 70 6.04 -14.18 -9.98
N ASP A 71 6.75 -14.31 -8.85
CA ASP A 71 6.38 -13.66 -7.60
C ASP A 71 6.88 -12.20 -7.49
N PHE A 72 7.64 -11.69 -8.47
CA PHE A 72 8.13 -10.31 -8.44
C PHE A 72 7.03 -9.25 -8.49
N ASP A 73 5.89 -9.58 -9.10
CA ASP A 73 4.74 -8.67 -9.10
C ASP A 73 4.11 -8.56 -7.70
N LEU A 74 4.06 -9.65 -6.94
CA LEU A 74 3.66 -9.62 -5.53
C LEU A 74 4.66 -8.80 -4.70
N LEU A 75 5.96 -8.95 -4.93
CA LEU A 75 6.98 -8.11 -4.27
C LEU A 75 6.81 -6.62 -4.60
N ARG A 76 6.50 -6.27 -5.86
CA ARG A 76 6.26 -4.87 -6.26
C ARG A 76 5.02 -4.30 -5.55
N TYR A 77 3.97 -5.10 -5.45
CA TYR A 77 2.77 -4.74 -4.71
C TYR A 77 3.06 -4.56 -3.21
N GLU A 78 3.72 -5.54 -2.56
CA GLU A 78 4.13 -5.49 -1.16
C GLU A 78 4.92 -4.21 -0.85
N ASN A 79 5.93 -3.89 -1.67
CA ASN A 79 6.73 -2.67 -1.53
C ASN A 79 5.88 -1.39 -1.63
N SER A 80 4.88 -1.38 -2.50
CA SER A 80 3.98 -0.22 -2.66
C SER A 80 3.13 0.00 -1.42
N VAL A 81 2.55 -1.08 -0.87
CA VAL A 81 1.78 -1.04 0.38
C VAL A 81 2.68 -0.66 1.56
N ALA A 82 3.85 -1.29 1.69
CA ALA A 82 4.80 -1.04 2.78
C ALA A 82 5.29 0.42 2.79
N ARG A 83 5.64 0.96 1.62
CA ARG A 83 6.06 2.36 1.49
C ARG A 83 4.95 3.31 1.92
N ARG A 84 3.72 3.09 1.46
CA ARG A 84 2.57 3.93 1.83
C ARG A 84 2.26 3.82 3.32
N TYR A 85 2.23 2.61 3.86
CA TYR A 85 2.03 2.37 5.29
C TYR A 85 3.07 3.09 6.14
N TYR A 86 4.34 3.03 5.74
CA TYR A 86 5.39 3.76 6.43
C TYR A 86 5.16 5.28 6.38
N ILE A 87 4.83 5.84 5.22
CA ILE A 87 4.64 7.30 5.08
C ILE A 87 3.40 7.78 5.86
N GLU A 88 2.26 7.12 5.66
CA GLU A 88 0.94 7.62 6.12
C GLU A 88 0.62 7.19 7.56
N CYS A 89 1.12 6.03 8.00
CA CYS A 89 0.69 5.42 9.26
C CYS A 89 1.77 5.47 10.34
N VAL A 90 3.05 5.34 9.95
CA VAL A 90 4.19 5.29 10.89
C VAL A 90 4.91 6.64 10.95
N GLY A 91 5.32 7.17 9.79
CA GLY A 91 6.12 8.38 9.61
C GLY A 91 5.37 9.65 10.00
N ALA A 92 4.05 9.72 9.76
CA ALA A 92 3.22 10.82 10.24
C ALA A 92 3.14 10.92 11.78
N ARG A 93 3.48 9.85 12.52
CA ARG A 93 3.58 9.85 14.00
C ARG A 93 4.97 10.20 14.52
N GLY A 94 5.99 10.12 13.68
CA GLY A 94 7.36 10.57 13.98
C GLY A 94 7.63 11.88 13.25
N GLY A 95 7.11 12.97 13.79
CA GLY A 95 7.17 14.30 13.16
C GLY A 95 8.55 14.66 12.63
N VAL A 96 8.53 15.56 11.65
CA VAL A 96 9.64 16.25 10.96
C VAL A 96 10.70 16.89 11.89
N GLY A 97 10.62 16.71 13.22
CA GLY A 97 11.62 17.17 14.19
C GLY A 97 12.78 16.19 14.45
N ALA A 98 12.78 14.98 13.88
CA ALA A 98 13.91 14.04 14.03
C ALA A 98 14.99 14.21 12.94
N VAL A 99 14.72 14.97 11.87
CA VAL A 99 15.65 15.11 10.74
C VAL A 99 16.67 16.24 10.91
N ASP A 100 16.39 17.26 11.73
CA ASP A 100 17.37 18.30 12.05
C ASP A 100 18.54 17.79 12.94
N GLY A 101 18.32 16.69 13.67
CA GLY A 101 19.35 16.03 14.48
C GLY A 101 20.15 14.93 13.76
N ALA A 102 19.67 14.42 12.62
CA ALA A 102 20.30 13.30 11.91
C ALA A 102 21.43 13.74 10.96
N PHE A 103 21.47 15.02 10.56
CA PHE A 103 22.49 15.59 9.67
C PHE A 103 23.48 16.53 10.37
N SER A 104 23.35 16.76 11.68
CA SER A 104 24.24 17.64 12.46
C SER A 104 25.45 16.92 13.08
N GLY A 105 25.61 15.61 12.83
CA GLY A 105 26.67 14.77 13.44
C GLY A 105 27.87 14.44 12.55
N GLY A 106 28.15 15.17 11.47
CA GLY A 106 29.20 14.75 10.53
C GLY A 106 29.70 15.80 9.55
N TYR A 107 30.27 16.89 10.04
CA TYR A 107 31.27 17.67 9.30
C TYR A 107 32.52 17.95 10.16
N ASP A 108 32.87 17.04 11.08
CA ASP A 108 34.13 17.13 11.82
C ASP A 108 34.89 15.81 11.67
N GLY A 109 35.86 15.81 10.75
CA GLY A 109 36.78 14.70 10.51
C GLY A 109 37.62 14.95 9.27
N ALA A 110 38.54 15.92 9.31
CA ALA A 110 39.95 15.69 9.64
C ALA A 110 40.75 14.98 8.52
N GLY A 111 41.78 15.68 8.02
CA GLY A 111 43.01 15.06 7.53
C GLY A 111 43.19 14.95 6.02
N GLY A 112 43.75 15.98 5.40
CA GLY A 112 44.33 15.93 4.05
C GLY A 112 45.49 16.91 3.92
N THR A 113 46.69 16.43 4.25
CA THR A 113 48.05 16.84 3.80
C THR A 113 48.12 18.01 2.82
N THR A 114 48.90 19.08 3.05
CA THR A 114 50.33 19.28 2.68
C THR A 114 50.62 20.75 3.04
N GLU A 115 51.69 21.15 3.74
CA GLU A 115 52.92 21.65 3.10
C GLU A 115 54.04 21.83 4.14
N ARG A 116 55.15 21.11 3.94
CA ARG A 116 56.47 21.50 4.44
C ARG A 116 57.19 22.23 3.30
N ARG A 117 57.46 23.52 3.47
CA ARG A 117 58.81 24.10 3.31
C ARG A 117 58.83 25.56 3.74
#